data_AF-A0A6B2QXS9-F1
#
_entry.id   AF-A0A6B2QXS9-F1
#
_cell.length_a   1.000
_cell.length_b   1.000
_cell.length_c   1.000
_cell.angle_alpha   90.00
_cell.angle_beta   90.00
_cell.angle_gamma   90.00
#
_symmetry.space_group_name_H-M   'P 1'
#
loop_
_entity.id
_entity.type
_entity.pdbx_description
1 polymer ?
#
loop_
_entity_poly.entity_id
_entity_poly.type
_entity_poly.pdbx_seq_one_letter_code
_entity_poly.pdbx_strand_id
1 'polypeptide(L)'
;MFRIREPKFYTHRDLAIKRPSPFIENLESGYINESERAFVIRDKKPRAPIHFLVIPKVRIISILDAPQDLIAEMIQLAKETAAQHGIADSGFRLVINTNPQGLQTVYHLHIHLLGGRQLKAPFW
;
A
#
# COMPACT_ATOMS: atom_id res chain seq x y z
N MET A 1 0.12 -28.77 30.89
CA MET A 1 1.05 -28.44 29.79
C MET A 1 0.21 -27.90 28.63
N PHE A 2 -0.01 -26.59 28.58
CA PHE A 2 -0.83 -25.97 27.52
C PHE A 2 0.00 -25.89 26.25
N ARG A 3 -0.31 -26.72 25.26
CA ARG A 3 0.22 -26.55 23.89
C ARG A 3 -0.42 -25.29 23.31
N ILE A 4 0.31 -24.19 23.32
CA ILE A 4 -0.03 -23.01 22.51
C ILE A 4 0.04 -23.47 21.06
N ARG A 5 -1.12 -23.65 20.40
CA ARG A 5 -1.14 -23.85 18.95
C ARG A 5 -0.67 -22.53 18.33
N GLU A 6 0.45 -22.54 17.62
CA GLU A 6 0.88 -21.36 16.86
C GLU A 6 -0.29 -20.88 15.98
N PRO A 7 -0.66 -19.59 16.03
CA PRO A 7 -1.81 -19.13 15.27
C PRO A 7 -1.50 -19.28 13.78
N LYS A 8 -2.37 -20.00 13.05
CA LYS A 8 -2.29 -20.19 11.59
C LYS A 8 -2.14 -18.90 10.77
N PHE A 9 -2.35 -17.73 11.39
CA PHE A 9 -2.20 -16.41 10.76
C PHE A 9 -0.75 -15.98 10.57
N TYR A 10 0.17 -16.38 11.46
CA TYR A 10 1.59 -16.01 11.35
C TYR A 10 2.28 -16.71 10.18
N THR A 11 1.89 -17.96 9.90
CA THR A 11 2.45 -18.72 8.78
C THR A 11 2.25 -18.01 7.43
N HIS A 12 1.11 -17.34 7.21
CA HIS A 12 0.86 -16.58 5.99
C HIS A 12 1.73 -15.33 5.86
N ARG A 13 1.97 -14.61 6.97
CA ARG A 13 2.88 -13.46 7.01
C ARG A 13 4.31 -13.90 6.71
N ASP A 14 4.79 -14.94 7.39
CA ASP A 14 6.17 -15.41 7.26
C ASP A 14 6.44 -15.94 5.85
N LEU A 15 5.48 -16.64 5.26
CA LEU A 15 5.55 -17.07 3.87
C LEU A 15 5.52 -15.88 2.89
N ALA A 16 4.71 -14.86 3.15
CA ALA A 16 4.61 -13.69 2.28
C ALA A 16 5.86 -12.80 2.32
N ILE A 17 6.52 -12.69 3.48
CA ILE A 17 7.80 -11.99 3.62
C ILE A 17 8.90 -12.71 2.83
N LYS A 18 8.94 -14.04 2.86
CA LYS A 18 9.94 -14.84 2.12
C LYS A 18 9.82 -14.76 0.61
N ARG A 19 8.63 -14.47 0.09
CA ARG A 19 8.42 -14.29 -1.36
C ARG A 19 9.00 -12.95 -1.81
N PRO A 20 9.52 -12.86 -3.04
CA PRO A 20 9.86 -11.57 -3.62
C PRO A 20 8.67 -10.62 -3.66
N SER A 21 8.96 -9.32 -3.64
CA SER A 21 7.92 -8.30 -3.74
C SER A 21 7.39 -8.24 -5.18
N PRO A 22 6.08 -8.41 -5.40
CA PRO A 22 5.50 -8.29 -6.75
C PRO A 22 5.61 -6.88 -7.32
N PHE A 23 5.89 -5.87 -6.48
CA PHE A 23 6.08 -4.48 -6.90
C PHE A 23 7.46 -4.20 -7.51
N ILE A 24 8.43 -5.10 -7.34
CA ILE A 24 9.80 -4.91 -7.83
C ILE A 24 10.04 -5.77 -9.07
N GLU A 25 9.44 -6.95 -9.15
CA GLU A 25 9.72 -7.90 -10.24
C GLU A 25 8.94 -7.64 -11.53
N ASN A 26 7.87 -6.83 -11.51
CA ASN A 26 6.94 -6.72 -12.66
C ASN A 26 6.34 -5.32 -12.84
N LEU A 27 7.17 -4.37 -13.26
CA LEU A 27 6.77 -3.00 -13.61
C LEU A 27 6.49 -2.84 -15.11
N GLU A 28 5.67 -3.73 -15.68
CA GLU A 28 5.31 -3.64 -17.12
C GLU A 28 4.51 -2.38 -17.46
N SER A 29 3.77 -1.81 -16.50
CA SER A 29 2.89 -0.64 -16.73
C SER A 29 3.56 0.72 -16.53
N GLY A 30 4.84 0.76 -16.13
CA GLY A 30 5.50 2.01 -15.73
C GLY A 30 4.92 2.64 -14.45
N TYR A 31 5.53 3.74 -14.03
CA TYR A 31 5.08 4.54 -12.88
C TYR A 31 4.08 5.62 -13.33
N ILE A 32 3.04 5.82 -12.52
CA ILE A 32 2.09 6.94 -12.68
C ILE A 32 2.72 8.25 -12.22
N ASN A 33 3.49 8.18 -11.14
CA ASN A 33 4.24 9.28 -10.55
C ASN A 33 5.38 8.68 -9.71
N GLU A 34 6.42 9.46 -9.42
CA GLU A 34 7.52 9.01 -8.58
C GLU A 34 8.19 10.16 -7.82
N SER A 35 8.87 9.79 -6.75
CA SER A 35 9.79 10.65 -6.00
C SER A 35 11.17 9.99 -5.98
N GLU A 36 12.10 10.56 -5.19
CA GLU A 36 13.42 9.98 -5.02
C GLU A 36 13.35 8.54 -4.50
N ARG A 37 12.54 8.27 -3.47
CA ARG A 37 12.52 6.99 -2.75
C ARG A 37 11.21 6.22 -2.87
N ALA A 38 10.20 6.76 -3.55
CA ALA A 38 8.91 6.10 -3.74
C ALA A 38 8.40 6.23 -5.18
N PHE A 39 7.43 5.41 -5.53
CA PHE A 39 6.76 5.43 -6.83
C PHE A 39 5.29 5.07 -6.69
N VAL A 40 4.51 5.39 -7.72
CA VAL A 40 3.06 5.14 -7.76
C VAL A 40 2.71 4.25 -8.94
N ILE A 41 1.90 3.23 -8.69
CA ILE A 41 1.33 2.37 -9.75
C ILE A 41 -0.18 2.25 -9.62
N ARG A 42 -0.84 1.81 -10.70
CA ARG A 42 -2.25 1.41 -10.64
C ARG A 42 -2.38 0.08 -9.92
N ASP A 43 -3.34 -0.02 -9.01
CA ASP A 43 -3.69 -1.31 -8.40
C ASP A 43 -4.28 -2.24 -9.49
N LYS A 44 -3.78 -3.48 -9.58
CA LYS A 44 -4.24 -4.48 -10.56
C LYS A 44 -5.71 -4.90 -10.35
N LYS A 45 -6.25 -4.71 -9.14
CA LYS A 45 -7.63 -5.02 -8.74
C LYS A 45 -8.27 -3.77 -8.11
N PRO A 46 -8.59 -2.75 -8.92
CA PRO A 46 -9.06 -1.46 -8.41
C PRO A 46 -10.37 -1.58 -7.61
N ARG A 47 -10.45 -0.89 -6.47
CA ARG A 47 -11.66 -0.81 -5.61
C ARG A 47 -12.42 0.51 -5.76
N ALA A 48 -11.86 1.45 -6.52
CA ALA A 48 -12.44 2.73 -6.91
C ALA A 48 -11.91 3.12 -8.30
N PRO A 49 -12.56 4.06 -9.03
CA PRO A 49 -12.11 4.51 -10.35
C PRO A 49 -10.63 4.93 -10.37
N ILE A 50 -10.22 5.66 -9.33
CA ILE A 50 -8.82 5.86 -8.98
C ILE A 50 -8.49 4.93 -7.81
N HIS A 51 -7.65 3.93 -8.06
CA HIS A 51 -7.06 3.09 -7.02
C HIS A 51 -5.59 2.86 -7.35
N PHE A 52 -4.74 3.64 -6.69
CA PHE A 52 -3.29 3.60 -6.88
C PHE A 52 -2.59 3.12 -5.62
N LEU A 53 -1.36 2.66 -5.78
CA LEU A 53 -0.49 2.23 -4.69
C LEU A 53 0.76 3.12 -4.69
N VAL A 54 1.04 3.78 -3.57
CA VAL A 54 2.31 4.47 -3.33
C VAL A 54 3.24 3.52 -2.58
N ILE A 55 4.41 3.24 -3.14
CA ILE A 55 5.29 2.13 -2.72
C ILE A 55 6.73 2.66 -2.62
N PRO A 56 7.50 2.34 -1.58
CA PRO A 56 8.90 2.71 -1.53
C PRO A 56 9.71 1.87 -2.54
N LYS A 57 10.77 2.46 -3.11
CA LYS A 57 11.69 1.77 -4.04
C LYS A 57 12.48 0.67 -3.32
N VAL A 58 12.80 0.89 -2.05
CA VAL A 58 13.40 -0.11 -1.16
C VAL A 58 12.31 -0.90 -0.45
N ARG A 59 12.48 -2.23 -0.42
CA ARG A 59 11.53 -3.11 0.26
C ARG A 59 11.54 -2.88 1.78
N ILE A 60 10.47 -2.27 2.27
CA ILE A 60 10.16 -2.13 3.70
C ILE A 60 8.96 -3.02 4.01
N ILE A 61 9.00 -3.83 5.07
CA ILE A 61 7.99 -4.87 5.32
C ILE A 61 6.63 -4.28 5.64
N SER A 62 6.59 -3.26 6.50
CA SER A 62 5.36 -2.61 6.92
C SER A 62 5.62 -1.17 7.36
N ILE A 63 4.56 -0.43 7.71
CA ILE A 63 4.70 0.92 8.24
C ILE A 63 5.49 0.97 9.55
N LEU A 64 5.54 -0.15 10.30
CA LEU A 64 6.27 -0.26 11.56
C LEU A 64 7.79 -0.18 11.38
N ASP A 65 8.28 -0.49 10.18
CA ASP A 65 9.70 -0.56 9.85
C ASP A 65 10.15 0.68 9.06
N ALA A 66 9.24 1.62 8.78
CA ALA A 66 9.49 2.74 7.89
C ALA A 66 10.10 3.95 8.62
N PRO A 67 11.18 4.54 8.09
CA PRO A 67 11.70 5.82 8.57
C PRO A 67 10.66 6.95 8.43
N GLN A 68 10.63 7.87 9.39
CA GLN A 68 9.63 8.96 9.44
C GLN A 68 9.66 9.85 8.18
N ASP A 69 10.86 10.15 7.70
CA ASP A 69 11.07 10.98 6.50
C ASP A 69 10.58 10.30 5.23
N LEU A 70 10.72 8.98 5.12
CA LEU A 70 10.14 8.22 4.01
C LEU A 70 8.61 8.22 4.06
N ILE A 71 8.00 8.08 5.25
CA ILE A 71 6.54 8.17 5.40
C ILE A 71 6.04 9.54 4.93
N ALA A 72 6.73 10.61 5.33
CA ALA A 72 6.40 11.97 4.91
C ALA A 72 6.48 12.12 3.38
N GLU A 73 7.54 11.62 2.75
CA GLU A 73 7.72 11.63 1.30
C GLU A 73 6.62 10.84 0.58
N MET A 74 6.27 9.64 1.06
CA MET A 74 5.20 8.82 0.47
C MET A 74 3.83 9.49 0.57
N ILE A 75 3.51 10.14 1.69
CA ILE A 75 2.25 10.89 1.85
C ILE A 75 2.24 12.12 0.92
N GLN A 76 3.37 12.82 0.81
CA GLN A 76 3.50 13.95 -0.10
C GLN A 76 3.27 13.53 -1.56
N LEU A 77 3.91 12.43 -1.98
CA LEU A 77 3.70 11.85 -3.31
C LEU A 77 2.24 11.42 -3.55
N ALA A 78 1.56 10.88 -2.53
CA ALA A 78 0.14 10.53 -2.61
C ALA A 78 -0.74 11.76 -2.84
N LYS A 79 -0.48 12.88 -2.13
CA LYS A 79 -1.21 14.14 -2.28
C LYS A 79 -1.03 14.75 -3.67
N GLU A 80 0.21 14.77 -4.16
CA GLU A 80 0.53 15.27 -5.50
C GLU A 80 -0.16 14.44 -6.58
N THR A 81 -0.13 13.11 -6.44
CA THR A 81 -0.81 12.19 -7.35
C THR A 81 -2.32 12.41 -7.33
N ALA A 82 -2.93 12.63 -6.15
CA ALA A 82 -4.35 12.93 -6.03
C ALA A 82 -4.74 14.22 -6.74
N ALA A 83 -3.90 15.27 -6.65
CA ALA A 83 -4.10 16.52 -7.37
C ALA A 83 -3.98 16.34 -8.89
N GLN A 84 -2.93 15.65 -9.36
CA GLN A 84 -2.71 15.35 -10.78
C GLN A 84 -3.87 14.58 -11.43
N HIS A 85 -4.58 13.77 -10.65
CA HIS A 85 -5.69 12.93 -11.13
C HIS A 85 -7.08 13.50 -10.81
N GLY A 86 -7.16 14.77 -10.38
CA GLY A 86 -8.43 15.48 -10.21
C GLY A 86 -9.31 14.96 -9.06
N ILE A 87 -8.73 14.30 -8.05
CA ILE A 87 -9.47 13.78 -6.88
C ILE A 87 -9.18 14.57 -5.59
N ALA A 88 -8.35 15.63 -5.64
CA ALA A 88 -8.04 16.44 -4.48
C ALA A 88 -9.29 17.15 -3.92
N ASP A 89 -10.05 17.84 -4.77
CA ASP A 89 -11.23 18.62 -4.34
C ASP A 89 -12.44 17.74 -4.02
N SER A 90 -12.65 16.68 -4.80
CA SER A 90 -13.75 15.72 -4.57
C SER A 90 -13.49 14.77 -3.40
N GLY A 91 -12.26 14.75 -2.90
CA GLY A 91 -11.82 13.94 -1.77
C GLY A 91 -11.32 12.54 -2.18
N PHE A 92 -10.46 12.01 -1.32
CA PHE A 92 -9.85 10.69 -1.47
C PHE A 92 -9.59 10.06 -0.11
N ARG A 93 -9.24 8.76 -0.11
CA ARG A 93 -8.87 8.02 1.09
C ARG A 93 -7.49 7.41 0.92
N LEU A 94 -6.63 7.60 1.92
CA LEU A 94 -5.40 6.84 2.09
C LEU A 94 -5.64 5.67 3.04
N VAL A 95 -5.17 4.47 2.68
CA VAL A 95 -5.24 3.28 3.54
C VAL A 95 -3.87 2.61 3.61
N ILE A 96 -3.43 2.30 4.82
CA ILE A 96 -2.21 1.55 5.09
C ILE A 96 -2.60 0.30 5.88
N ASN A 97 -2.52 -0.85 5.25
CA ASN A 97 -2.83 -2.13 5.85
C ASN A 97 -1.58 -2.70 6.51
N THR A 98 -1.68 -3.06 7.80
CA THR A 98 -0.53 -3.56 8.57
C THR A 98 -0.84 -4.91 9.20
N ASN A 99 0.03 -5.90 8.94
CA ASN A 99 -0.06 -7.25 9.51
C ASN A 99 -1.41 -7.98 9.17
N PRO A 100 -1.63 -9.23 9.64
CA PRO A 100 -2.78 -10.03 9.20
C PRO A 100 -4.15 -9.42 9.50
N GLN A 101 -4.33 -8.80 10.67
CA GLN A 101 -5.62 -8.18 11.05
C GLN A 101 -5.90 -6.89 10.27
N GLY A 102 -4.87 -6.18 9.84
CA GLY A 102 -4.99 -5.06 8.91
C GLY A 102 -5.16 -5.50 7.46
N LEU A 103 -5.23 -6.82 7.17
CA LEU A 103 -5.34 -7.38 5.82
C LEU A 103 -4.15 -7.04 4.90
N GLN A 104 -2.94 -6.91 5.46
CA GLN A 104 -1.73 -6.77 4.64
C GLN A 104 -1.42 -8.09 3.93
N THR A 105 -1.55 -8.09 2.61
CA THR A 105 -1.31 -9.29 1.77
C THR A 105 0.05 -9.27 1.08
N VAL A 106 0.54 -8.07 0.71
CA VAL A 106 1.90 -7.87 0.20
C VAL A 106 2.74 -7.23 1.29
N TYR A 107 3.77 -7.95 1.74
CA TYR A 107 4.74 -7.48 2.75
C TYR A 107 5.87 -6.68 2.09
N HIS A 108 5.41 -5.60 1.47
CA HIS A 108 6.16 -4.45 1.00
C HIS A 108 5.21 -3.27 1.24
N LEU A 109 5.60 -2.33 2.11
CA LEU A 109 4.82 -1.17 2.49
C LEU A 109 4.19 -0.51 1.26
N HIS A 110 2.90 -0.23 1.34
CA HIS A 110 2.18 0.50 0.32
C HIS A 110 1.03 1.29 0.94
N ILE A 111 0.75 2.46 0.36
CA ILE A 111 -0.40 3.29 0.68
C ILE A 111 -1.39 3.17 -0.47
N HIS A 112 -2.60 2.69 -0.18
CA HIS A 112 -3.69 2.74 -1.14
C HIS A 112 -4.21 4.18 -1.24
N LEU A 113 -4.23 4.74 -2.43
CA LEU A 113 -4.88 6.01 -2.77
C LEU A 113 -6.18 5.71 -3.54
N LEU A 114 -7.33 5.94 -2.91
CA LEU A 114 -8.66 5.64 -3.45
C LEU A 114 -9.46 6.91 -3.68
N GLY A 115 -10.05 7.08 -4.86
CA GLY A 115 -10.86 8.25 -5.19
C GLY A 115 -11.68 8.09 -6.48
N GLY A 116 -12.27 9.20 -6.94
CA GLY A 116 -13.07 9.25 -8.17
C GLY A 116 -14.52 8.78 -8.01
N ARG A 117 -14.98 8.57 -6.77
CA ARG A 117 -16.39 8.37 -6.39
C ARG A 117 -16.56 8.54 -4.89
N GLN A 118 -17.80 8.71 -4.43
CA GLN A 118 -18.13 8.56 -3.01
C GLN A 118 -17.72 7.16 -2.51
N LEU A 119 -16.86 7.12 -1.49
CA LEU A 119 -16.42 5.88 -0.86
C LEU A 119 -17.45 5.45 0.19
N LYS A 120 -17.75 4.15 0.23
CA LYS A 120 -18.73 3.57 1.16
C LYS A 120 -18.11 3.35 2.55
N ALA A 121 -18.97 3.25 3.56
CA ALA A 121 -18.67 2.94 4.96
C ALA A 121 -19.61 1.82 5.48
N PRO A 122 -19.23 1.00 6.50
CA PRO A 122 -17.94 0.98 7.20
C PRO A 122 -16.89 0.32 6.29
N PHE A 123 -15.71 -0.02 6.78
CA PHE A 123 -14.66 -0.63 5.95
C PHE A 123 -14.96 -2.11 5.60
N TRP A 124 -16.17 -2.40 5.10
CA TRP A 124 -16.62 -3.64 4.46
C TRP A 124 -17.50 -3.37 3.23
#